data_AF-A0A1Q7LKD2-F1
#
_entry.id   AF-A0A1Q7LKD2-F1
#
_cell.length_a   1.000
_cell.length_b   1.000
_cell.length_c   1.000
_cell.angle_alpha   90.00
_cell.angle_beta   90.00
_cell.angle_gamma   90.00
#
_symmetry.space_group_name_H-M   'P 1'
#
loop_
_entity.id
_entity.type
_entity.pdbx_description
1 polymer ?
#
loop_
_entity_poly.entity_id
_entity_poly.type
_entity_poly.pdbx_seq_one_letter_code
_entity_poly.pdbx_strand_id
1 'polypeptide(L)' 'MERRSGLDRRMIVESATAQIHAVLELLTELADAGALRDDSRRLLDTAMLRLRFALERMEPE' A
#
# COMPACT_ATOMS: atom_id res chain seq x y z
N MET A 1 26.47 0.11 18.18
CA MET A 1 26.16 -0.02 16.74
C MET A 1 24.67 -0.27 16.49
N GLU A 2 23.89 -0.74 17.48
CA GLU A 2 22.46 -1.10 17.33
C GLU A 2 21.49 0.07 17.05
N ARG A 3 21.73 1.28 17.58
CA ARG A 3 20.81 2.42 17.38
C ARG A 3 20.68 2.86 15.92
N ARG A 4 21.74 2.65 15.12
CA ARG A 4 21.76 3.05 13.70
C ARG A 4 20.90 2.11 12.84
N SER A 5 20.93 0.80 13.13
CA SER A 5 20.11 -0.21 12.45
C SER A 5 18.60 -0.01 12.69
N GLY A 6 18.20 0.49 13.86
CA GLY A 6 16.80 0.81 14.14
C GLY A 6 16.27 2.01 13.34
N LEU A 7 17.11 3.02 13.10
CA LEU A 7 16.78 4.18 12.27
C LEU A 7 16.67 3.78 10.79
N ASP A 8 17.62 2.99 10.29
CA ASP A 8 17.58 2.48 8.92
C ASP A 8 16.31 1.65 8.67
N ARG A 9 15.93 0.79 9.63
CA ARG A 9 14.70 -0.01 9.53
C ARG A 9 13.44 0.87 9.51
N ARG A 10 13.38 1.92 10.32
CA ARG A 10 12.25 2.87 10.33
C ARG A 10 12.13 3.61 9.01
N MET A 11 13.24 4.14 8.48
CA MET A 11 13.23 4.83 7.18
C MET A 11 12.80 3.91 6.02
N ILE A 12 13.21 2.64 6.04
CA ILE A 12 12.76 1.65 5.04
C ILE A 12 11.24 1.42 5.15
N VAL A 13 10.71 1.29 6.37
CA VAL A 13 9.27 1.10 6.60
C VAL A 13 8.48 2.34 6.20
N GLU A 14 8.95 3.55 6.53
CA GLU A 14 8.34 4.82 6.11
C GLU A 14 8.31 4.94 4.58
N SER A 15 9.41 4.58 3.91
CA SER A 15 9.48 4.54 2.45
C SER A 15 8.51 3.53 1.83
N ALA A 16 8.43 2.32 2.38
CA ALA A 16 7.50 1.30 1.90
C ALA A 16 6.03 1.68 2.15
N THR A 17 5.73 2.29 3.30
CA THR A 17 4.41 2.83 3.65
C THR A 17 3.98 3.90 2.64
N ALA A 18 4.86 4.87 2.35
CA ALA A 18 4.62 5.91 1.36
C ALA A 18 4.38 5.33 -0.05
N GLN A 19 5.15 4.32 -0.45
CA GLN A 19 4.96 3.63 -1.73
C GLN A 19 3.62 2.91 -1.82
N ILE A 20 3.17 2.24 -0.76
CA ILE A 20 1.87 1.56 -0.74
C ILE A 20 0.73 2.58 -0.83
N HIS A 21 0.82 3.72 -0.15
CA HIS A 21 -0.16 4.80 -0.29
C HIS A 21 -0.24 5.32 -1.73
N ALA A 22 0.90 5.62 -2.37
CA ALA A 22 0.93 6.09 -3.75
C ALA A 22 0.31 5.06 -4.72
N VAL A 23 0.56 3.76 -4.51
CA VAL A 23 -0.08 2.70 -5.30
C VAL A 23 -1.60 2.69 -5.07
N LEU A 24 -2.07 2.81 -3.82
CA LEU A 24 -3.50 2.84 -3.53
C LEU A 24 -4.23 4.03 -4.19
N GLU A 25 -3.58 5.19 -4.28
CA GLU A 25 -4.11 6.35 -5.02
C GLU A 25 -4.29 6.01 -6.50
N LEU A 26 -3.25 5.51 -7.17
CA LEU A 26 -3.30 5.11 -8.58
C LEU A 26 -4.37 4.03 -8.85
N LEU A 27 -4.50 3.05 -7.95
CA LEU A 27 -5.51 2.00 -8.06
C LEU A 27 -6.93 2.54 -7.86
N THR A 28 -7.10 3.56 -7.02
CA THR A 28 -8.38 4.26 -6.83
C THR A 28 -8.75 5.03 -8.09
N GLU A 29 -7.82 5.78 -8.68
CA GLU A 29 -8.03 6.49 -9.95
C GLU A 29 -8.42 5.51 -11.08
N LEU A 30 -7.73 4.37 -11.18
CA LEU A 30 -8.05 3.33 -12.15
C LEU A 30 -9.45 2.74 -11.92
N ALA A 31 -9.84 2.55 -10.66
CA ALA A 31 -11.19 2.14 -10.30
C ALA A 31 -12.22 3.19 -10.75
N ASP A 32 -11.99 4.46 -10.47
CA ASP A 32 -12.94 5.53 -10.75
C ASP A 32 -13.09 5.81 -12.25
N ALA A 33 -12.06 5.51 -13.04
CA ALA A 33 -12.11 5.61 -14.50
C ALA A 33 -13.16 4.68 -15.15
N GLY A 34 -13.66 3.67 -14.44
CA GLY A 34 -14.71 2.76 -14.95
C GLY A 34 -14.29 1.92 -16.16
N ALA A 35 -12.99 1.86 -16.46
CA ALA A 35 -12.45 1.20 -17.66
C ALA A 35 -12.29 -0.32 -17.51
N LEU A 36 -12.47 -0.86 -16.31
CA LEU A 36 -12.28 -2.28 -16.00
C LEU A 36 -13.57 -3.08 -16.19
N ARG A 37 -13.42 -4.28 -16.76
CA ARG A 37 -14.48 -5.30 -16.76
C ARG A 37 -14.71 -5.83 -15.34
N ASP A 38 -15.87 -6.39 -15.06
CA ASP A 38 -16.28 -6.85 -13.73
C ASP A 38 -15.27 -7.79 -13.04
N ASP A 39 -14.70 -8.76 -13.76
CA ASP A 39 -13.70 -9.68 -13.20
C ASP A 39 -12.41 -8.95 -12.82
N SER A 40 -11.95 -8.01 -13.66
CA SER A 40 -10.79 -7.17 -13.36
C SER A 40 -11.08 -6.21 -12.22
N ARG A 41 -12.31 -5.70 -12.10
CA ARG A 41 -12.73 -4.84 -10.99
C ARG A 41 -12.69 -5.59 -9.66
N ARG A 42 -13.19 -6.83 -9.62
CA ARG A 42 -13.12 -7.67 -8.41
C ARG A 42 -11.69 -7.96 -7.97
N LEU A 43 -10.79 -8.22 -8.93
CA LEU A 43 -9.37 -8.41 -8.65
C LEU A 43 -8.73 -7.12 -8.11
N LEU A 44 -9.08 -5.96 -8.68
CA LEU A 44 -8.63 -4.66 -8.20
C LEU A 44 -9.09 -4.40 -6.76
N ASP A 45 -10.37 -4.60 -6.47
CA ASP A 45 -10.92 -4.41 -5.12
C ASP A 45 -10.21 -5.33 -4.09
N THR A 46 -9.94 -6.58 -4.48
CA THR A 46 -9.20 -7.54 -3.65
C THR A 46 -7.75 -7.09 -3.42
N ALA A 47 -7.08 -6.58 -4.45
CA ALA A 47 -5.71 -6.07 -4.34
C ALA A 47 -5.64 -4.86 -3.41
N MET A 48 -6.57 -3.91 -3.55
CA MET A 48 -6.66 -2.75 -2.68
C MET A 48 -6.91 -3.13 -1.21
N LEU A 49 -7.78 -4.12 -0.96
CA LEU A 49 -8.03 -4.62 0.39
C LEU A 49 -6.75 -5.21 1.02
N ARG A 50 -5.99 -6.02 0.26
CA ARG A 50 -4.73 -6.60 0.75
C ARG A 50 -3.65 -5.54 1.01
N LEU A 51 -3.56 -4.51 0.18
CA LEU A 51 -2.63 -3.41 0.38
C LEU A 51 -2.97 -2.58 1.62
N ARG A 52 -4.27 -2.29 1.85
CA ARG A 52 -4.73 -1.62 3.08
C ARG A 52 -4.43 -2.44 4.33
N PHE A 53 -4.68 -3.74 4.28
CA PHE A 53 -4.32 -4.64 5.38
C PHE A 53 -2.80 -4.65 5.63
N ALA A 54 -1.97 -4.65 4.57
CA ALA A 54 -0.52 -4.57 4.74
C ALA A 54 -0.09 -3.26 5.41
N LEU A 55 -0.69 -2.13 5.03
CA LEU A 55 -0.48 -0.82 5.67
C LEU A 55 -0.82 -0.85 7.16
N GLU A 56 -2.00 -1.35 7.53
CA GLU A 56 -2.42 -1.49 8.94
C GLU A 56 -1.42 -2.34 9.76
N ARG A 57 -0.71 -3.29 9.12
CA ARG A 57 0.31 -4.11 9.77
C ARG A 57 1.67 -3.42 9.90
N MET A 58 1.91 -2.36 9.13
CA MET A 58 3.16 -1.60 9.11
C MET A 58 3.14 -0.37 10.01
N GLU A 59 1.95 0.16 10.32
CA GLU A 59 1.79 1.23 11.31
C GLU A 59 2.14 0.71 12.72
N PRO A 60 3.08 1.34 13.44
CA PRO A 60 3.34 1.01 14.84
C PRO A 60 2.18 1.48 15.73
N GLU A 61 1.80 0.66 16.72
CA GLU A 61 0.86 1.04 17.79
C GLU A 61 1.30 2.30 18.55
#